data_AF-A0A1X0JCU9-F1
#
_entry.id   AF-A0A1X0JCU9-F1
#
_cell.length_a   1.000
_cell.length_b   1.000
_cell.length_c   1.000
_cell.angle_alpha   90.00
_cell.angle_beta   90.00
_cell.angle_gamma   90.00
#
_symmetry.space_group_name_H-M   'P 1'
#
loop_
_entity.id
_entity.type
_entity.pdbx_description
1 polymer ?
#
loop_
_entity_poly.entity_id
_entity_poly.type
_entity_poly.pdbx_seq_one_letter_code
_entity_poly.pdbx_strand_id
1 'polypeptide(L)' 'MAQPHKGDRAQIMCRPVLPVYEEIRARAAALGMSMSQYAADVLAQHVGRADLVRELERREGLPLAM' A
#
# COMPACT_ATOMS: atom_id res chain seq x y z
N MET A 1 20.94 8.49 4.88
CA MET A 1 19.69 9.11 5.34
C MET A 1 18.77 8.00 5.83
N ALA A 2 18.43 7.92 7.12
CA ALA A 2 17.49 6.91 7.61
C ALA A 2 16.08 7.23 7.05
N GLN A 3 15.41 6.24 6.45
CA GLN A 3 14.01 6.43 6.04
C GLN A 3 13.15 6.71 7.29
N PRO A 4 12.24 7.69 7.25
CA PRO A 4 11.30 7.93 8.34
C PRO A 4 10.54 6.64 8.68
N HIS A 5 10.53 6.29 9.97
CA HIS A 5 9.83 5.11 10.48
C HIS A 5 8.35 5.18 10.08
N LYS A 6 7.80 4.11 9.49
CA LYS A 6 6.44 4.10 8.95
C LYS A 6 5.36 3.77 10.01
N GLY A 7 5.64 4.06 11.27
CA GLY A 7 4.81 3.73 12.44
C GLY A 7 4.96 2.28 12.90
N ASP A 8 4.19 1.90 13.92
CA ASP A 8 4.18 0.54 14.47
C ASP A 8 3.63 -0.45 13.44
N ARG A 9 4.50 -1.33 12.96
CA ARG A 9 4.17 -2.34 11.93
C ARG A 9 4.61 -3.72 12.35
N ALA A 10 3.75 -4.71 12.12
CA ALA A 10 4.11 -6.12 12.17
C ALA A 10 4.36 -6.65 10.76
N GLN A 11 5.26 -7.63 10.63
CA GLN A 11 5.51 -8.30 9.36
C GLN A 11 4.50 -9.43 9.15
N ILE A 12 3.90 -9.48 7.96
CA ILE A 12 3.14 -10.62 7.49
C ILE A 12 3.97 -11.33 6.41
N MET A 13 4.46 -12.52 6.73
CA MET A 13 5.16 -13.37 5.77
C MET A 13 4.14 -14.21 5.00
N CYS A 14 3.81 -13.80 3.77
CA CYS A 14 2.92 -14.54 2.89
C CYS A 14 3.66 -15.07 1.65
N ARG A 15 3.15 -16.16 1.07
CA ARG A 15 3.64 -16.73 -0.20
C ARG A 15 2.48 -16.82 -1.19
N PRO A 16 2.08 -15.70 -1.82
CA PRO A 16 1.04 -15.74 -2.83
C PRO A 16 1.50 -16.60 -4.02
N VAL A 17 0.55 -17.21 -4.73
CA VAL A 17 0.84 -17.87 -6.01
C VAL A 17 1.45 -16.86 -6.99
N LEU A 18 2.34 -17.33 -7.88
CA LEU A 18 3.12 -16.45 -8.77
C LEU A 18 2.26 -15.44 -9.57
N PRO A 19 1.10 -15.82 -10.15
CA PRO A 19 0.26 -14.87 -10.87
C PRO A 19 -0.22 -13.69 -10.00
N VAL A 20 -0.51 -13.94 -8.72
CA VAL A 20 -0.95 -12.89 -7.78
C VAL A 20 0.24 -11.98 -7.43
N TYR A 21 1.43 -12.55 -7.26
CA TYR A 21 2.65 -11.78 -7.02
C TYR A 21 2.95 -10.81 -8.18
N GLU A 22 2.92 -11.30 -9.43
CA GLU A 22 3.20 -10.47 -10.60
C GLU A 22 2.15 -9.36 -10.77
N GLU A 23 0.88 -9.65 -10.50
CA GLU A 23 -0.18 -8.64 -10.54
C GLU A 23 0.05 -7.53 -9.50
N ILE A 24 0.39 -7.90 -8.26
CA ILE A 24 0.74 -6.94 -7.20
C ILE A 24 1.94 -6.09 -7.62
N ARG A 25 2.97 -6.73 -8.21
CA ARG A 25 4.17 -6.05 -8.71
C ARG A 25 3.83 -5.04 -9.80
N ALA A 26 3.03 -5.43 -10.79
CA ALA A 26 2.59 -4.58 -11.89
C ALA A 26 1.78 -3.37 -11.38
N ARG A 27 0.81 -3.59 -10.49
CA ARG A 27 -0.01 -2.50 -9.93
C ARG A 27 0.80 -1.52 -9.10
N ALA A 28 1.70 -2.03 -8.23
CA ALA A 28 2.59 -1.18 -7.46
C ALA A 28 3.48 -0.33 -8.38
N ALA A 29 4.04 -0.93 -9.44
CA ALA A 29 4.85 -0.23 -10.43
C ALA A 29 4.06 0.85 -11.20
N ALA A 30 2.84 0.56 -11.64
CA ALA A 30 1.95 1.52 -12.32
C ALA A 30 1.62 2.73 -11.42
N LEU A 31 1.56 2.53 -10.11
CA LEU A 31 1.35 3.57 -9.12
C LEU A 31 2.64 4.27 -8.67
N GLY A 32 3.81 3.81 -9.11
CA GLY A 32 5.10 4.31 -8.62
C GLY A 32 5.34 4.03 -7.13
N MET A 33 4.70 2.98 -6.61
CA MET A 33 4.76 2.58 -5.20
C MET A 33 5.67 1.37 -5.00
N SER A 34 6.24 1.25 -3.80
CA SER A 34 6.88 -0.01 -3.39
C SER A 34 5.83 -1.11 -3.23
N MET A 35 6.14 -2.34 -3.65
CA MET A 35 5.24 -3.49 -3.48
C MET A 35 4.78 -3.67 -2.02
N SER A 36 5.71 -3.52 -1.06
CA SER A 36 5.39 -3.66 0.35
C SER A 36 4.41 -2.60 0.86
N GLN A 37 4.48 -1.37 0.33
CA GLN A 37 3.52 -0.33 0.71
C GLN A 37 2.16 -0.54 0.03
N TYR A 38 2.16 -0.93 -1.25
CA TYR A 38 0.92 -1.30 -1.95
C TYR A 38 0.19 -2.42 -1.22
N ALA A 39 0.90 -3.50 -0.86
CA ALA A 39 0.32 -4.62 -0.13
C ALA A 39 -0.20 -4.19 1.25
N ALA A 40 0.54 -3.34 1.98
CA ALA A 40 0.09 -2.83 3.27
C ALA A 40 -1.19 -1.99 3.16
N ASP A 41 -1.30 -1.12 2.15
CA ASP A 41 -2.49 -0.29 1.94
C ASP A 41 -3.69 -1.13 1.50
N VAL A 42 -3.50 -2.11 0.61
CA VAL A 42 -4.56 -3.07 0.22
C VAL A 42 -5.05 -3.87 1.43
N LEU A 43 -4.15 -4.33 2.29
CA LEU A 43 -4.52 -5.03 3.52
C LEU A 43 -5.31 -4.12 4.48
N ALA A 44 -4.90 -2.87 4.63
CA ALA A 44 -5.62 -1.89 5.45
C ALA A 44 -7.05 -1.68 4.95
N GLN A 45 -7.25 -1.47 3.64
CA GLN A 45 -8.58 -1.37 3.05
C GLN A 45 -9.40 -2.65 3.23
N HIS A 46 -8.79 -3.82 2.97
CA HIS A 46 -9.46 -5.11 3.05
C HIS A 46 -10.04 -5.39 4.44
N VAL A 47 -9.36 -4.95 5.51
CA VAL A 47 -9.83 -5.12 6.89
C VAL A 47 -10.66 -3.94 7.40
N GLY A 48 -11.08 -3.02 6.53
CA GLY A 48 -11.92 -1.87 6.89
C GLY A 48 -11.19 -0.76 7.64
N ARG A 49 -9.86 -0.65 7.49
CA ARG A 49 -9.00 0.36 8.10
C ARG A 49 -8.41 1.32 7.04
N ALA A 50 -9.28 1.87 6.20
CA ALA A 50 -8.89 2.85 5.17
C ALA A 50 -8.18 4.09 5.77
N ASP A 51 -8.48 4.42 7.04
CA ASP A 51 -7.80 5.48 7.81
C ASP A 51 -6.28 5.26 7.95
N LEU A 52 -5.79 4.04 7.76
CA LEU A 52 -4.37 3.69 7.82
C LEU A 52 -3.69 3.62 6.45
N VAL A 53 -4.44 3.80 5.35
CA VAL A 53 -3.88 3.84 4.00
C VAL A 53 -2.95 5.04 3.86
N ARG A 54 -1.76 4.81 3.30
CA ARG A 54 -0.78 5.89 3.13
C ARG A 54 -0.76 6.42 1.71
N GLU A 55 -0.61 5.56 0.72
CA GLU A 55 -0.25 5.96 -0.65
C GLU A 55 -1.32 5.59 -1.67
N LEU A 56 -2.05 4.50 -1.47
CA LEU A 56 -3.03 3.97 -2.43
C LEU A 56 -4.19 4.95 -2.73
N GLU A 57 -4.70 5.67 -1.73
CA GLU A 57 -5.83 6.61 -1.89
C GLU A 57 -5.41 8.05 -2.24
N ARG A 58 -4.12 8.37 -2.12
CA ARG A 58 -3.62 9.75 -2.29
C ARG A 58 -3.73 10.29 -3.73
N ARG A 59 -4.23 9.50 -4.69
CA ARG A 59 -4.42 9.91 -6.09
C ARG A 59 -5.85 10.27 -6.49
N GLU A 60 -6.87 9.99 -5.67
CA GLU A 60 -8.28 10.29 -6.02
C GLU A 60 -8.95 11.41 -5.21
N GLY A 61 -8.20 12.09 -4.33
CA GLY A 61 -8.71 13.22 -3.55
C GLY A 61 -7.76 14.41 -3.61
N LEU A 62 -7.89 15.25 -4.64
CA LEU A 62 -7.55 16.67 -4.45
C LEU A 62 -8.44 17.17 -3.31
N PRO A 63 -7.91 17.74 -2.22
CA PRO A 63 -8.76 18.39 -1.25
C PRO A 63 -9.49 19.50 -2.01
N LEU A 64 -10.82 19.43 -2.06
CA LEU A 64 -11.63 20.61 -2.34
C LEU A 64 -11.25 21.62 -1.26
N ALA A 65 -10.47 22.63 -1.66
CA ALA A 65 -10.20 23.76 -0.80
C ALA A 65 -11.56 24.34 -0.38
N MET A 66 -11.84 24.30 0.92
CA MET A 66 -12.88 25.10 1.57
C MET A 66 -12.20 26.28 2.25
#